data_AF-W7DPD2-F1
#
_entry.id   AF-W7DPD2-F1
#
_cell.length_a   1.000
_cell.length_b   1.000
_cell.length_c   1.000
_cell.angle_alpha   90.00
_cell.angle_beta   90.00
_cell.angle_gamma   90.00
#
_symmetry.space_group_name_H-M   'P 1'
#
loop_
_entity.id
_entity.type
_entity.pdbx_description
1 polymer ?
#
loop_
_entity_poly.entity_id
_entity_poly.type
_entity_poly.pdbx_seq_one_letter_code
_entity_poly.pdbx_strand_id
1 'polypeptide(L)'
;MKAKNGKNNRLKLKRRHPNDGKPVNSSKINGFIVDAQKRIEGANYDLRKDLLSYDEVIDLQRKMVYKERDRLLNHDELGISSEKILFEVAERTFREAKDDLEQEELYERQKELLGGTKFPYSFDQVTLMDTREIGEKIVEWHRTQRQKFPADTINLIEKEVYLNLMDQMWVVHLDEMVQLREGIHLRAYGQQNPLVMYQKEGAHLFEKFQEDYHFFFAHALLELDPEGLVMG
;
A
#
# COMPACT_ATOMS: atom_id res chain seq x y z
N MET A 1 20.54 -34.25 -10.31
CA MET A 1 20.34 -35.53 -11.05
C MET A 1 19.39 -35.46 -12.26
N LYS A 2 18.32 -34.64 -12.28
CA LYS A 2 17.29 -34.66 -13.35
C LYS A 2 17.73 -34.13 -14.74
N ALA A 3 18.63 -33.14 -14.81
CA ALA A 3 19.13 -32.60 -16.09
C ALA A 3 20.02 -33.59 -16.88
N LYS A 4 20.69 -34.54 -16.20
CA LYS A 4 21.51 -35.59 -16.83
C LYS A 4 20.65 -36.60 -17.61
N ASN A 5 19.43 -36.91 -17.13
CA ASN A 5 18.54 -37.88 -17.80
C ASN A 5 17.92 -37.34 -19.10
N GLY A 6 17.56 -36.05 -19.15
CA GLY A 6 17.05 -35.42 -20.38
C GLY A 6 18.08 -35.35 -21.50
N LYS A 7 19.34 -35.04 -21.16
CA LYS A 7 20.47 -35.07 -22.13
C LYS A 7 20.73 -36.50 -22.64
N ASN A 8 20.70 -37.50 -21.76
CA ASN A 8 20.89 -38.90 -22.16
C ASN A 8 19.78 -39.43 -23.10
N ASN A 9 18.51 -39.08 -22.87
CA ASN A 9 17.42 -39.48 -23.77
C ASN A 9 17.47 -38.75 -25.12
N ARG A 10 17.81 -37.45 -25.14
CA ARG A 10 18.03 -36.70 -26.40
C ARG A 10 19.18 -37.30 -27.23
N LEU A 11 20.28 -37.68 -26.58
CA LEU A 11 21.40 -38.36 -27.26
C LEU A 11 21.00 -39.74 -27.78
N LYS A 12 20.21 -40.52 -27.03
CA LYS A 12 19.71 -41.83 -27.47
C LYS A 12 18.71 -41.74 -28.64
N LEU A 13 17.89 -40.69 -28.68
CA LEU A 13 16.95 -40.41 -29.78
C LEU A 13 17.71 -40.02 -31.06
N LYS A 14 18.68 -39.10 -30.96
CA LYS A 14 19.56 -38.72 -32.09
C LYS A 14 20.37 -39.88 -32.65
N ARG A 15 20.75 -40.87 -31.82
CA ARG A 15 21.47 -42.07 -32.25
C ARG A 15 20.58 -43.11 -32.93
N ARG A 16 19.27 -43.13 -32.65
CA ARG A 16 18.30 -44.09 -33.21
C ARG A 16 17.59 -43.58 -34.47
N HIS A 17 17.53 -42.27 -34.64
CA HIS A 17 16.96 -41.62 -35.82
C HIS A 17 17.98 -40.57 -36.30
N PRO A 18 18.91 -40.95 -37.19
CA PRO A 18 19.75 -39.98 -37.89
C PRO A 18 18.85 -39.05 -38.73
N ASN A 19 19.35 -37.86 -39.04
CA ASN A 19 18.59 -36.80 -39.72
C ASN A 19 18.33 -37.14 -41.20
N ASP A 20 17.52 -38.16 -41.45
CA ASP A 20 17.33 -38.77 -42.77
C ASP A 20 16.12 -38.18 -43.53
N GLY A 21 15.50 -37.12 -42.99
CA GLY A 21 14.32 -36.46 -43.56
C GLY A 21 13.02 -37.28 -43.58
N LYS A 22 13.04 -38.53 -43.08
CA LYS A 22 11.86 -39.42 -43.05
C LYS A 22 11.01 -39.18 -41.79
N PRO A 23 9.66 -39.19 -41.89
CA PRO A 23 8.78 -39.02 -40.74
C PRO A 23 9.02 -40.09 -39.68
N VAL A 24 9.29 -39.68 -38.45
CA VAL A 24 9.53 -40.59 -37.32
C VAL A 24 8.20 -40.86 -36.60
N ASN A 25 7.51 -41.94 -36.98
CA ASN A 25 6.32 -42.41 -36.26
C ASN A 25 6.69 -43.52 -35.27
N SER A 26 6.95 -43.16 -34.02
CA SER A 26 6.99 -44.13 -32.94
C SER A 26 6.10 -43.68 -31.77
N SER A 27 5.21 -44.58 -31.34
CA SER A 27 4.33 -44.37 -30.19
C SER A 27 5.10 -43.91 -28.93
N LYS A 28 6.35 -44.39 -28.77
CA LYS A 28 7.27 -43.99 -27.69
C LYS A 28 7.69 -42.52 -27.76
N ILE A 29 7.93 -41.96 -28.95
CA ILE A 29 8.26 -40.53 -29.12
C ILE A 29 7.04 -39.66 -28.85
N ASN A 30 5.86 -40.10 -29.30
CA ASN A 30 4.62 -39.39 -29.01
C ASN A 30 4.36 -39.30 -27.50
N GLY A 31 4.58 -40.41 -26.75
CA GLY A 31 4.53 -40.41 -25.29
C GLY A 31 5.49 -39.42 -24.63
N PHE A 32 6.73 -39.32 -25.12
CA PHE A 32 7.70 -38.33 -24.62
C PHE A 32 7.28 -36.88 -24.90
N ILE A 33 6.65 -36.60 -26.04
CA ILE A 33 6.14 -35.26 -26.37
C ILE A 33 4.97 -34.91 -25.45
N VAL A 34 4.02 -35.82 -25.26
CA VAL A 34 2.88 -35.64 -24.35
C VAL A 34 3.35 -35.43 -22.90
N ASP A 35 4.35 -36.18 -22.44
CA ASP A 35 4.90 -36.00 -21.10
C ASP A 35 5.65 -34.66 -20.93
N ALA A 36 6.37 -34.22 -21.96
CA ALA A 36 7.00 -32.90 -21.95
C ALA A 36 5.95 -31.77 -21.97
N GLN A 37 4.89 -31.92 -22.76
CA GLN A 37 3.77 -30.98 -22.82
C GLN A 37 3.04 -30.89 -21.48
N LYS A 38 2.66 -32.03 -20.87
CA LYS A 38 2.05 -32.06 -19.53
C LYS A 38 2.92 -31.38 -18.46
N ARG A 39 4.24 -31.50 -18.56
CA ARG A 39 5.17 -30.82 -17.64
C ARG A 39 5.22 -29.31 -17.88
N ILE A 40 5.21 -28.87 -19.13
CA ILE A 40 5.17 -27.44 -19.48
C ILE A 40 3.84 -26.84 -19.05
N GLU A 41 2.72 -27.52 -19.32
CA GLU A 41 1.38 -27.11 -18.89
C GLU A 41 1.27 -27.06 -17.37
N GLY A 42 1.81 -28.06 -16.66
CA GLY A 42 1.88 -28.06 -15.19
C GLY A 42 2.71 -26.89 -14.65
N ALA A 43 3.89 -26.65 -15.19
CA ALA A 43 4.72 -25.50 -14.80
C ALA A 43 4.03 -24.16 -15.08
N ASN A 44 3.37 -24.02 -16.24
CA ASN A 44 2.59 -22.83 -16.58
C ASN A 44 1.37 -22.65 -15.65
N TYR A 45 0.73 -23.74 -15.24
CA TYR A 45 -0.38 -23.71 -14.29
C TYR A 45 0.09 -23.24 -12.91
N ASP A 46 1.19 -23.79 -12.40
CA ASP A 46 1.77 -23.40 -11.11
C ASP A 46 2.17 -21.91 -11.11
N LEU A 47 2.82 -21.43 -12.18
CA LEU A 47 3.18 -20.02 -12.33
C LEU A 47 1.95 -19.09 -12.32
N ARG A 48 0.86 -19.47 -12.97
CA ARG A 48 -0.39 -18.68 -13.00
C ARG A 48 -1.09 -18.68 -11.64
N LYS A 49 -1.05 -19.81 -10.94
CA LYS A 49 -1.60 -19.92 -9.60
C LYS A 49 -0.87 -18.99 -8.63
N ASP A 50 0.45 -18.94 -8.71
CA ASP A 50 1.24 -18.02 -7.90
C ASP A 50 0.89 -16.56 -8.23
N LEU A 51 0.81 -16.18 -9.51
CA LEU A 51 0.38 -14.84 -9.93
C LEU A 51 -0.99 -14.46 -9.35
N LEU A 52 -1.97 -15.37 -9.45
CA LEU A 52 -3.32 -15.15 -8.93
C LEU A 52 -3.32 -14.87 -7.42
N SER A 53 -2.48 -15.58 -6.66
CA SER A 53 -2.37 -15.37 -5.21
C SER A 53 -1.77 -14.01 -4.83
N TYR A 54 -0.90 -13.43 -5.65
CA TYR A 54 -0.46 -12.03 -5.46
C TYR A 54 -1.60 -11.05 -5.76
N ASP A 55 -2.34 -11.29 -6.84
CA ASP A 55 -3.47 -10.44 -7.23
C ASP A 55 -4.59 -10.45 -6.18
N GLU A 56 -4.82 -11.58 -5.49
CA GLU A 56 -5.79 -11.69 -4.38
C GLU A 56 -5.51 -10.70 -3.24
N VAL A 57 -4.23 -10.42 -2.93
CA VAL A 57 -3.84 -9.46 -1.89
C VAL A 57 -4.24 -8.04 -2.30
N ILE A 58 -3.94 -7.66 -3.55
CA ILE A 58 -4.28 -6.35 -4.10
C ILE A 58 -5.80 -6.19 -4.21
N ASP A 59 -6.51 -7.21 -4.64
CA ASP A 59 -7.97 -7.19 -4.74
C ASP A 59 -8.62 -6.98 -3.36
N LEU A 60 -8.09 -7.63 -2.32
CA LEU A 60 -8.56 -7.43 -0.96
C LEU A 60 -8.35 -5.98 -0.49
N GLN A 61 -7.14 -5.43 -0.68
CA GLN A 61 -6.83 -4.04 -0.33
C GLN A 61 -7.69 -3.05 -1.11
N ARG A 62 -7.85 -3.26 -2.42
CA ARG A 62 -8.70 -2.47 -3.31
C ARG A 62 -10.15 -2.44 -2.82
N LYS A 63 -10.70 -3.58 -2.42
CA LYS A 63 -12.06 -3.66 -1.85
C LYS A 63 -12.17 -2.85 -0.56
N MET A 64 -11.14 -2.83 0.29
CA MET A 64 -11.13 -1.99 1.49
C MET A 64 -11.11 -0.50 1.15
N VAL A 65 -10.24 -0.08 0.22
CA VAL A 65 -10.16 1.33 -0.21
C VAL A 65 -11.48 1.79 -0.82
N TYR A 66 -12.06 1.02 -1.75
CA TYR A 66 -13.34 1.41 -2.35
C TYR A 66 -14.50 1.39 -1.37
N LYS A 67 -14.49 0.48 -0.39
CA LYS A 67 -15.50 0.50 0.68
C LYS A 67 -15.43 1.79 1.50
N GLU A 68 -14.23 2.25 1.85
CA GLU A 68 -14.07 3.53 2.57
C GLU A 68 -14.44 4.73 1.68
N ARG A 69 -14.04 4.70 0.40
CA ARG A 69 -14.43 5.71 -0.60
C ARG A 69 -15.94 5.84 -0.73
N ASP A 70 -16.64 4.73 -0.92
CA ASP A 70 -18.08 4.68 -1.08
C ASP A 70 -18.81 5.11 0.19
N ARG A 71 -18.26 4.77 1.36
CA ARG A 71 -18.79 5.22 2.66
C ARG A 71 -18.76 6.74 2.77
N LEU A 72 -17.68 7.39 2.32
CA LEU A 72 -17.55 8.84 2.33
C LEU A 72 -18.43 9.51 1.27
N LEU A 73 -18.60 8.89 0.10
CA LEU A 73 -19.46 9.42 -0.96
C LEU A 73 -20.95 9.44 -0.59
N ASN A 74 -21.44 8.39 0.07
CA ASN A 74 -22.87 8.15 0.28
C ASN A 74 -23.48 8.75 1.56
N HIS A 75 -22.66 9.33 2.44
CA HIS A 75 -23.16 9.96 3.66
C HIS A 75 -23.13 11.48 3.55
N ASP A 76 -24.30 12.09 3.72
CA ASP A 76 -24.51 13.55 3.79
C ASP A 76 -24.07 14.15 5.13
N GLU A 77 -24.01 13.32 6.19
CA GLU A 77 -23.71 13.72 7.57
C GLU A 77 -22.51 13.00 8.19
N LEU A 78 -21.83 12.13 7.45
CA LEU A 78 -20.47 11.76 7.85
C LEU A 78 -19.63 12.98 7.55
N GLY A 79 -19.63 13.93 8.50
CA GLY A 79 -18.38 14.48 8.92
C GLY A 79 -17.47 13.26 8.98
N ILE A 80 -16.43 13.25 8.14
CA ILE A 80 -15.22 12.52 8.46
C ILE A 80 -15.09 12.71 9.96
N SER A 81 -14.78 11.67 10.72
CA SER A 81 -14.37 11.97 12.08
C SER A 81 -12.98 12.58 11.94
N SER A 82 -12.88 13.74 11.29
CA SER A 82 -11.70 14.55 11.06
C SER A 82 -11.14 14.86 12.42
N GLU A 83 -12.00 15.11 13.40
CA GLU A 83 -11.66 15.10 14.82
C GLU A 83 -10.97 13.80 15.28
N LYS A 84 -11.51 12.61 15.01
CA LYS A 84 -10.85 11.34 15.37
C LYS A 84 -9.56 11.12 14.60
N ILE A 85 -9.49 11.43 13.31
CA ILE A 85 -8.29 11.28 12.49
C ILE A 85 -7.21 12.23 12.99
N LEU A 86 -7.55 13.50 13.22
CA LEU A 86 -6.66 14.49 13.82
C LEU A 86 -6.13 14.01 15.16
N PHE A 87 -6.99 13.48 16.02
CA PHE A 87 -6.60 12.93 17.31
C PHE A 87 -5.66 11.73 17.17
N GLU A 88 -6.01 10.77 16.32
CA GLU A 88 -5.19 9.58 16.05
C GLU A 88 -3.83 9.91 15.41
N VAL A 89 -3.80 10.89 14.51
CA VAL A 89 -2.56 11.41 13.89
C VAL A 89 -1.72 12.10 14.95
N ALA A 90 -2.31 12.91 15.82
CA ALA A 90 -1.60 13.55 16.92
C ALA A 90 -1.02 12.49 17.88
N GLU A 91 -1.81 11.50 18.28
CA GLU A 91 -1.33 10.42 19.17
C GLU A 91 -0.16 9.65 18.57
N ARG A 92 -0.21 9.34 17.26
CA ARG A 92 0.89 8.64 16.59
C ARG A 92 2.13 9.53 16.41
N THR A 93 1.94 10.82 16.12
CA THR A 93 3.03 11.76 15.78
C THR A 93 3.76 12.28 17.01
N PHE A 94 3.06 12.47 18.13
CA PHE A 94 3.61 12.99 19.38
C PHE A 94 3.78 11.91 20.46
N ARG A 95 3.82 10.63 20.08
CA ARG A 95 4.14 9.54 21.02
C ARG A 95 5.60 9.59 21.47
N GLU A 96 5.87 8.93 22.59
CA GLU A 96 7.26 8.69 23.01
C GLU A 96 7.99 7.79 22.01
N ALA A 97 9.19 8.23 21.61
CA ALA A 97 10.10 7.45 20.77
C ALA A 97 10.72 6.30 21.57
N LYS A 98 10.97 5.16 20.93
CA LYS A 98 11.63 4.00 21.56
C LYS A 98 13.15 4.10 21.56
N ASP A 99 13.70 4.81 20.58
CA ASP A 99 15.13 4.99 20.38
C ASP A 99 15.43 6.33 19.69
N ASP A 100 16.72 6.68 19.61
CA ASP A 100 17.18 7.95 19.04
C ASP A 100 16.83 8.10 17.55
N LEU A 101 16.76 7.00 16.79
CA LEU A 101 16.42 7.04 15.37
C LEU A 101 14.93 7.36 15.18
N GLU A 102 14.05 6.69 15.92
CA GLU A 102 12.61 6.99 15.91
C GLU A 102 12.35 8.41 16.43
N GLN A 103 13.17 8.91 17.37
CA GLN A 103 13.05 10.29 17.84
C GLN A 103 13.33 11.31 16.73
N GLU A 104 14.35 11.09 15.90
CA GLU A 104 14.63 11.95 14.73
C GLU A 104 13.50 11.88 13.70
N GLU A 105 12.98 10.68 13.41
CA GLU A 105 11.86 10.50 12.47
C GLU A 105 10.58 11.20 12.95
N LEU A 106 10.22 11.03 14.23
CA LEU A 106 9.06 11.69 14.82
C LEU A 106 9.25 13.21 14.86
N TYR A 107 10.45 13.70 15.16
CA TYR A 107 10.75 15.13 15.16
C TYR A 107 10.46 15.78 13.79
N GLU A 108 10.90 15.16 12.70
CA GLU A 108 10.62 15.65 11.35
C GLU A 108 9.13 15.56 11.01
N ARG A 109 8.46 14.47 11.40
CA ARG A 109 7.01 14.29 11.15
C ARG A 109 6.16 15.30 11.94
N GLN A 110 6.55 15.63 13.17
CA GLN A 110 5.91 16.66 13.98
C GLN A 110 6.09 18.06 13.37
N LYS A 111 7.29 18.36 12.87
CA LYS A 111 7.57 19.61 12.15
C LYS A 111 6.76 19.73 10.87
N GLU A 112 6.67 18.65 10.10
CA GLU A 112 5.86 18.62 8.88
C GLU A 112 4.39 18.84 9.20
N LEU A 113 3.85 18.15 10.22
CA LEU A 113 2.45 18.28 10.61
C LEU A 113 2.05 19.72 10.95
N LEU A 114 2.90 20.42 11.72
CA LEU A 114 2.61 21.78 12.21
C LEU A 114 3.18 22.89 11.33
N GLY A 115 4.11 22.58 10.42
CA GLY A 115 4.80 23.54 9.57
C GLY A 115 3.83 24.26 8.63
N GLY A 116 3.96 25.59 8.48
CA GLY A 116 3.07 26.37 7.59
C GLY A 116 1.63 26.55 8.09
N THR A 117 1.23 25.83 9.15
CA THR A 117 -0.13 25.88 9.70
C THR A 117 -0.37 27.14 10.54
N LYS A 118 -1.66 27.46 10.78
CA LYS A 118 -2.09 28.53 11.70
C LYS A 118 -2.39 28.01 13.11
N PHE A 119 -1.91 26.81 13.46
CA PHE A 119 -2.07 26.26 14.81
C PHE A 119 -1.35 27.16 15.82
N PRO A 120 -1.98 27.56 16.95
CA PRO A 120 -1.50 28.66 17.77
C PRO A 120 -0.34 28.29 18.71
N TYR A 121 0.05 27.02 18.75
CA TYR A 121 1.14 26.53 19.58
C TYR A 121 2.38 26.25 18.74
N SER A 122 3.52 26.74 19.19
CA SER A 122 4.80 26.42 18.56
C SER A 122 5.18 24.96 18.82
N PHE A 123 6.06 24.42 17.99
CA PHE A 123 6.64 23.10 18.17
C PHE A 123 7.19 22.89 19.60
N ASP A 124 7.95 23.86 20.13
CA ASP A 124 8.53 23.80 21.47
C ASP A 124 7.45 23.79 22.58
N GLN A 125 6.29 24.42 22.35
CA GLN A 125 5.19 24.38 23.31
C GLN A 125 4.48 23.03 23.29
N VAL A 126 4.25 22.49 22.09
CA VAL A 126 3.56 21.21 21.89
C VAL A 126 4.36 20.06 22.49
N THR A 127 5.68 20.05 22.31
CA THR A 127 6.58 19.00 22.86
C THR A 127 6.68 18.97 24.39
N LEU A 128 6.19 20.01 25.08
CA LEU A 128 6.12 20.06 26.54
C LEU A 128 4.77 19.55 27.09
N MET A 129 3.79 19.32 26.22
CA MET A 129 2.46 18.83 26.58
C MET A 129 2.43 17.30 26.55
N ASP A 130 1.44 16.71 27.23
CA ASP A 130 1.19 15.28 27.07
C ASP A 130 0.54 14.99 25.70
N THR A 131 0.82 13.82 25.14
CA THR A 131 0.34 13.41 23.80
C THR A 131 -1.18 13.57 23.63
N ARG A 132 -1.96 13.29 24.69
CA ARG A 132 -3.41 13.38 24.66
C ARG A 132 -3.87 14.84 24.67
N GLU A 133 -3.28 15.69 25.49
CA GLU A 133 -3.52 17.13 25.51
C GLU A 133 -3.28 17.75 24.13
N ILE A 134 -2.23 17.33 23.42
CA ILE A 134 -1.93 17.80 22.06
C ILE A 134 -3.08 17.43 21.11
N GLY A 135 -3.53 16.18 21.14
CA GLY A 135 -4.66 15.72 20.33
C GLY A 135 -5.94 16.49 20.63
N GLU A 136 -6.26 16.72 21.91
CA GLU A 136 -7.43 17.49 22.33
C GLU A 136 -7.37 18.94 21.83
N LYS A 137 -6.20 19.59 21.90
CA LYS A 137 -5.99 20.98 21.41
C LYS A 137 -6.10 21.08 19.89
N ILE A 138 -5.55 20.12 19.14
CA ILE A 138 -5.67 20.08 17.67
C ILE A 138 -7.14 19.97 17.27
N VAL A 139 -7.88 19.07 17.91
CA VAL A 139 -9.32 18.89 17.64
C VAL A 139 -10.13 20.12 18.00
N GLU A 140 -9.87 20.74 19.15
CA GLU A 140 -10.56 21.96 19.58
C GLU A 140 -10.29 23.13 18.62
N TRP A 141 -9.04 23.29 18.19
CA TRP A 141 -8.66 24.30 17.23
C TRP A 141 -9.35 24.07 15.88
N HIS A 142 -9.35 22.84 15.37
CA HIS A 142 -10.04 22.47 14.13
C HIS A 142 -11.54 22.77 14.21
N ARG A 143 -12.19 22.36 15.30
CA ARG A 143 -13.62 22.65 15.54
C ARG A 143 -13.91 24.14 15.51
N THR A 144 -13.03 24.96 16.08
CA THR A 144 -13.15 26.42 16.08
C THR A 144 -12.96 27.02 14.68
N GLN A 145 -12.01 26.52 13.88
CA GLN A 145 -11.85 26.97 12.49
C GLN A 145 -13.05 26.58 11.63
N ARG A 146 -13.55 25.36 11.80
CA ARG A 146 -14.69 24.82 11.07
C ARG A 146 -15.96 25.66 11.21
N GLN A 147 -16.18 26.28 12.38
CA GLN A 147 -17.32 27.19 12.63
C GLN A 147 -17.25 28.50 11.83
N LYS A 148 -16.08 28.87 11.28
CA LYS A 148 -15.91 30.07 10.46
C LYS A 148 -16.37 29.86 9.02
N PHE A 149 -16.67 28.62 8.63
CA PHE A 149 -17.19 28.26 7.31
C PHE A 149 -18.67 27.89 7.40
N PRO A 150 -19.44 28.08 6.30
CA PRO A 150 -20.74 27.42 6.16
C PRO A 150 -20.57 25.90 6.27
N ALA A 151 -21.43 25.25 7.05
CA ALA A 151 -21.31 23.83 7.37
C ALA A 151 -21.24 22.93 6.11
N ASP A 152 -22.07 23.21 5.10
CA ASP A 152 -22.10 22.44 3.86
C ASP A 152 -20.82 22.61 3.04
N THR A 153 -20.26 23.83 3.01
CA THR A 153 -19.02 24.13 2.29
C THR A 153 -17.83 23.40 2.90
N ILE A 154 -17.64 23.49 4.21
CA ILE A 154 -16.48 22.85 4.86
C ILE A 154 -16.58 21.33 4.83
N ASN A 155 -17.79 20.78 4.94
CA ASN A 155 -18.03 19.35 4.73
C ASN A 155 -17.58 18.90 3.33
N LEU A 156 -17.94 19.66 2.30
CA LEU A 156 -17.54 19.34 0.93
C LEU A 156 -16.02 19.44 0.75
N ILE A 157 -15.38 20.48 1.29
CA ILE A 157 -13.93 20.67 1.24
C ILE A 157 -13.21 19.51 1.94
N GLU A 158 -13.55 19.21 3.20
CA GLU A 158 -12.93 18.11 3.96
C GLU A 158 -13.07 16.78 3.18
N LYS A 159 -14.26 16.50 2.63
CA LYS A 159 -14.54 15.30 1.83
C LYS A 159 -13.71 15.25 0.55
N GLU A 160 -13.62 16.35 -0.19
CA GLU A 160 -12.87 16.42 -1.43
C GLU A 160 -11.36 16.25 -1.19
N VAL A 161 -10.81 16.94 -0.18
CA VAL A 161 -9.40 16.81 0.21
C VAL A 161 -9.08 15.37 0.59
N TYR A 162 -9.91 14.74 1.44
CA TYR A 162 -9.70 13.36 1.85
C TYR A 162 -9.71 12.38 0.68
N LEU A 163 -10.73 12.47 -0.18
CA LEU A 163 -10.89 11.58 -1.34
C LEU A 163 -9.72 11.75 -2.31
N ASN A 164 -9.29 12.98 -2.59
CA ASN A 164 -8.17 13.27 -3.47
C ASN A 164 -6.86 12.71 -2.92
N LEU A 165 -6.58 12.89 -1.62
CA LEU A 165 -5.39 12.35 -0.97
C LEU A 165 -5.37 10.81 -1.01
N MET A 166 -6.49 10.17 -0.65
CA MET A 166 -6.61 8.72 -0.69
C MET A 166 -6.42 8.17 -2.11
N ASP A 167 -7.06 8.78 -3.12
CA ASP A 167 -6.95 8.33 -4.51
C ASP A 167 -5.52 8.51 -5.06
N GLN A 168 -4.83 9.62 -4.71
CA GLN A 168 -3.43 9.85 -5.10
C GLN A 168 -2.46 8.87 -4.43
N MET A 169 -2.58 8.70 -3.11
CA MET A 169 -1.71 7.82 -2.33
C MET A 169 -1.95 6.35 -2.67
N TRP A 170 -3.17 5.98 -3.09
CA TRP A 170 -3.46 4.62 -3.54
C TRP A 170 -2.68 4.23 -4.79
N VAL A 171 -2.47 5.17 -5.72
CA VAL A 171 -1.62 4.94 -6.90
C VAL A 171 -0.17 4.68 -6.48
N VAL A 172 0.36 5.47 -5.54
CA VAL A 172 1.70 5.26 -4.99
C VAL A 172 1.83 3.88 -4.34
N HIS A 173 0.86 3.48 -3.52
CA HIS A 173 0.81 2.16 -2.90
C HIS A 173 0.79 1.02 -3.94
N LEU A 174 0.02 1.17 -5.03
CA LEU A 174 0.01 0.18 -6.11
C LEU A 174 1.39 0.02 -6.75
N ASP A 175 2.11 1.12 -6.96
CA ASP A 175 3.49 1.09 -7.48
C ASP A 175 4.44 0.42 -6.47
N GLU A 176 4.33 0.72 -5.18
CA GLU A 176 5.11 0.06 -4.12
C GLU A 176 4.83 -1.46 -4.09
N MET A 177 3.58 -1.88 -4.27
CA MET A 177 3.21 -3.30 -4.33
C MET A 177 3.74 -4.01 -5.59
N VAL A 178 3.85 -3.30 -6.72
CA VAL A 178 4.52 -3.82 -7.93
C VAL A 178 6.00 -4.03 -7.65
N GLN A 179 6.68 -3.03 -7.07
CA GLN A 179 8.10 -3.12 -6.72
C GLN A 179 8.37 -4.24 -5.69
N LEU A 180 7.51 -4.38 -4.68
CA LEU A 180 7.61 -5.43 -3.68
C LEU A 180 7.53 -6.82 -4.32
N ARG A 181 6.61 -7.02 -5.27
CA ARG A 181 6.46 -8.28 -6.00
C ARG A 181 7.72 -8.63 -6.78
N GLU A 182 8.32 -7.66 -7.46
CA GLU A 182 9.57 -7.85 -8.22
C GLU A 182 10.75 -8.16 -7.30
N GLY A 183 10.87 -7.45 -6.17
CA GLY A 183 11.97 -7.62 -5.20
C GLY A 183 11.91 -8.92 -4.41
N ILE A 184 10.72 -9.47 -4.16
CA ILE A 184 10.56 -10.69 -3.34
C ILE A 184 11.18 -11.93 -3.98
N HIS A 185 11.18 -12.03 -5.30
CA HIS A 185 11.82 -13.14 -6.01
C HIS A 185 13.35 -13.15 -5.86
N LEU A 186 13.97 -11.98 -5.65
CA LEU A 186 15.41 -11.88 -5.39
C LEU A 186 15.77 -12.34 -3.97
N ARG A 187 14.86 -12.17 -3.00
CA ARG A 187 15.02 -12.55 -1.58
C ARG A 187 14.60 -13.99 -1.26
N ALA A 188 13.82 -14.62 -2.13
CA ALA A 188 13.34 -16.00 -2.00
C ALA A 188 14.45 -17.08 -1.89
N TYR A 189 15.73 -16.71 -2.06
CA TYR A 189 16.86 -17.59 -1.76
C TYR A 189 16.94 -18.03 -0.27
N GLY A 190 16.20 -17.38 0.64
CA GLY A 190 16.24 -17.57 2.09
C GLY A 190 15.25 -18.58 2.73
N GLN A 191 14.85 -19.67 2.06
CA GLN A 191 13.97 -20.75 2.57
C GLN A 191 12.51 -20.36 2.96
N GLN A 192 12.12 -19.09 2.93
CA GLN A 192 10.75 -18.64 3.22
C GLN A 192 9.89 -18.57 1.95
N ASN A 193 8.58 -18.82 2.10
CA ASN A 193 7.62 -18.76 0.99
C ASN A 193 7.45 -17.32 0.50
N PRO A 194 7.75 -17.00 -0.77
CA PRO A 194 7.63 -15.66 -1.35
C PRO A 194 6.25 -15.01 -1.16
N LEU A 195 5.18 -15.80 -1.30
CA LEU A 195 3.81 -15.30 -1.14
C LEU A 195 3.54 -14.83 0.29
N VAL A 196 4.05 -15.56 1.29
CA VAL A 196 3.88 -15.20 2.71
C VAL A 196 4.63 -13.91 3.03
N MET A 197 5.84 -13.75 2.49
CA MET A 197 6.59 -12.49 2.63
C MET A 197 5.84 -11.33 1.98
N TYR A 198 5.27 -11.54 0.79
CA TYR A 198 4.51 -10.52 0.07
C TYR A 198 3.26 -10.10 0.82
N GLN A 199 2.51 -11.05 1.37
CA GLN A 199 1.35 -10.78 2.20
C GLN A 199 1.72 -9.95 3.44
N LYS A 200 2.81 -10.32 4.12
CA LYS A 200 3.26 -9.62 5.33
C LYS A 200 3.76 -8.21 5.02
N GLU A 201 4.71 -8.07 4.09
CA GLU A 201 5.27 -6.77 3.71
C GLU A 201 4.21 -5.89 3.06
N GLY A 202 3.33 -6.46 2.23
CA GLY A 202 2.23 -5.75 1.59
C GLY A 202 1.16 -5.27 2.57
N ALA A 203 0.93 -5.99 3.68
CA ALA A 203 0.08 -5.51 4.78
C ALA A 203 0.71 -4.29 5.47
N HIS A 204 2.03 -4.33 5.75
CA HIS A 204 2.73 -3.18 6.32
C HIS A 204 2.74 -1.96 5.39
N LEU A 205 2.92 -2.15 4.08
CA LEU A 205 2.80 -1.06 3.11
C LEU A 205 1.39 -0.47 3.10
N PHE A 206 0.36 -1.32 3.20
CA PHE A 206 -1.03 -0.85 3.23
C PHE A 206 -1.36 -0.07 4.51
N GLU A 207 -0.88 -0.52 5.67
CA GLU A 207 -0.99 0.22 6.94
C GLU A 207 -0.30 1.59 6.82
N LYS A 208 0.93 1.62 6.29
CA LYS A 208 1.68 2.86 6.06
C LYS A 208 0.94 3.81 5.10
N PHE A 209 0.44 3.29 3.98
CA PHE A 209 -0.40 4.05 3.05
C PHE A 209 -1.57 4.72 3.77
N GLN A 210 -2.26 3.99 4.66
CA GLN A 210 -3.36 4.52 5.45
C GLN A 210 -2.93 5.64 6.40
N GLU A 211 -1.84 5.42 7.13
CA GLU A 211 -1.29 6.40 8.05
C GLU A 211 -0.81 7.67 7.33
N ASP A 212 -0.21 7.54 6.15
CA ASP A 212 0.31 8.67 5.39
C ASP A 212 -0.82 9.54 4.82
N TYR A 213 -1.85 8.97 4.20
CA TYR A 213 -2.95 9.82 3.71
C TYR A 213 -3.76 10.45 4.86
N HIS A 214 -3.88 9.79 6.03
CA HIS A 214 -4.45 10.40 7.24
C HIS A 214 -3.59 11.56 7.76
N PHE A 215 -2.27 11.40 7.75
CA PHE A 215 -1.33 12.42 8.16
C PHE A 215 -1.42 13.66 7.26
N PHE A 216 -1.38 13.49 5.93
CA PHE A 216 -1.52 14.61 5.00
C PHE A 216 -2.90 15.26 5.07
N PHE A 217 -3.95 14.48 5.34
CA PHE A 217 -5.27 15.02 5.56
C PHE A 217 -5.30 15.91 6.82
N ALA A 218 -4.77 15.43 7.94
CA ALA A 218 -4.65 16.20 9.17
C ALA A 218 -3.87 17.51 8.97
N HIS A 219 -2.72 17.43 8.29
CA HIS A 219 -1.93 18.61 7.94
C HIS A 219 -2.72 19.61 7.09
N ALA A 220 -3.39 19.14 6.02
CA ALA A 220 -4.22 20.01 5.17
C ALA A 220 -5.34 20.70 5.96
N LEU A 221 -5.98 20.01 6.91
CA LEU A 221 -6.98 20.62 7.80
C LEU A 221 -6.39 21.69 8.73
N LEU A 222 -5.13 21.53 9.14
CA LEU A 222 -4.40 22.52 9.94
C LEU A 222 -3.95 23.75 9.13
N GLU A 223 -3.81 23.60 7.81
CA GLU A 223 -3.52 24.70 6.89
C GLU A 223 -4.77 25.46 6.41
N LEU A 224 -5.97 24.86 6.52
CA LEU A 224 -7.21 25.48 6.02
C LEU A 224 -7.42 26.88 6.61
N ASP A 225 -7.41 27.87 5.73
CA ASP A 225 -7.61 29.27 6.07
C ASP A 225 -8.99 29.78 5.62
N PRO A 226 -9.87 30.16 6.57
CA PRO A 226 -11.18 30.74 6.25
C PRO A 226 -11.11 32.00 5.38
N GLU A 227 -10.04 32.77 5.50
CA GLU A 227 -9.89 34.04 4.80
C GLU A 227 -9.39 33.87 3.35
N GLY A 228 -8.71 32.76 3.05
CA GLY A 228 -8.18 32.47 1.71
C GLY A 228 -9.25 32.15 0.66
N LEU A 229 -10.42 31.69 1.08
CA LEU A 229 -11.56 31.37 0.20
C LEU A 229 -12.40 32.59 -0.22
N VAL A 230 -12.17 33.76 0.39
CA VAL A 230 -12.92 35.00 0.07
C VAL A 230 -12.28 35.77 -1.10
N MET A 231 -11.08 35.38 -1.53
CA MET A 231 -10.30 36.08 -2.57
C MET A 231 -10.15 35.30 -3.89
N GLY A 232 -11.03 34.32 -4.14
CA GLY A 232 -11.11 33.55 -5.40
C GLY A 232 -12.31 33.94 -6.25
#